data_AF-A0A848HLF0-F1
#
_entry.id   AF-A0A848HLF0-F1
#
_cell.length_a   1.000
_cell.length_b   1.000
_cell.length_c   1.000
_cell.angle_alpha   90.00
_cell.angle_beta   90.00
_cell.angle_gamma   90.00
#
_symmetry.space_group_name_H-M   'P 1'
#
loop_
_entity.id
_entity.type
_entity.pdbx_description
1 polymer ?
#
loop_
_entity_poly.entity_id
_entity_poly.type
_entity_poly.pdbx_seq_one_letter_code
_entity_poly.pdbx_strand_id
1 'polypeptide(L)'
;MNIQTIVLLILVPLLMWRVYARLKRMMARQQSVMSRHWTGLAVFAAMVLVPGSELLSQPASLGWLAVGTAAGTAYGIWGLRKTRYEVTPEGYFFTPNERLGMLVAMLFVGRIIYVGLEIFVNQGSANTLPRFTDSPLTLVCLGVFAGYFGAYSAGMLRWRYAMKKAAASD
;
A
#
# COMPACT_ATOMS: atom_id res chain seq x y z
N MET A 1 -35.83 1.41 -6.83
CA MET A 1 -34.37 1.59 -6.67
C MET A 1 -34.15 2.83 -5.83
N ASN A 2 -33.51 2.72 -4.67
CA ASN A 2 -33.35 3.86 -3.74
C ASN A 2 -32.30 4.84 -4.29
N ILE A 3 -32.48 6.15 -4.07
CA ILE A 3 -31.56 7.22 -4.49
C ILE A 3 -30.13 6.95 -4.02
N GLN A 4 -29.99 6.41 -2.80
CA GLN A 4 -28.68 6.04 -2.23
C GLN A 4 -27.98 4.98 -3.08
N THR A 5 -28.71 3.97 -3.56
CA THR A 5 -28.15 2.92 -4.43
C THR A 5 -27.67 3.48 -5.76
N ILE A 6 -28.45 4.40 -6.36
CA ILE A 6 -28.08 5.07 -7.62
C ILE A 6 -26.80 5.88 -7.43
N VAL A 7 -26.72 6.65 -6.33
CA VAL A 7 -25.54 7.45 -6.01
C VAL A 7 -24.31 6.56 -5.85
N LEU A 8 -24.40 5.45 -5.12
CA LEU A 8 -23.28 4.52 -4.94
C LEU A 8 -22.84 3.86 -6.25
N LEU A 9 -23.79 3.47 -7.11
CA LEU A 9 -23.50 2.88 -8.43
C LEU A 9 -22.74 3.84 -9.35
N ILE A 10 -22.90 5.16 -9.17
CA ILE A 10 -22.19 6.17 -9.96
C ILE A 10 -20.85 6.54 -9.29
N LEU A 11 -20.86 6.80 -7.98
CA LEU A 11 -19.69 7.29 -7.27
C LEU A 11 -18.59 6.24 -7.14
N VAL A 12 -18.91 4.97 -6.92
CA VAL A 12 -17.91 3.92 -6.72
C VAL A 12 -17.04 3.70 -7.97
N PRO A 13 -17.60 3.49 -9.18
CA PRO A 13 -16.80 3.37 -10.40
C PRO A 13 -16.00 4.63 -10.71
N LEU A 14 -16.59 5.81 -10.50
CA LEU A 14 -15.93 7.10 -10.73
C LEU A 14 -14.71 7.27 -9.79
N LEU A 15 -14.87 6.93 -8.51
CA LEU A 15 -13.80 6.99 -7.53
C LEU A 15 -12.69 5.97 -7.86
N MET A 16 -13.07 4.73 -8.18
CA MET A 16 -12.16 3.69 -8.64
C MET A 16 -11.34 4.14 -9.84
N TRP A 17 -12.00 4.70 -10.86
CA TRP A 17 -11.31 5.21 -12.05
C TRP A 17 -10.35 6.34 -11.71
N ARG A 18 -10.76 7.32 -10.89
CA ARG A 18 -9.88 8.43 -10.49
C ARG A 18 -8.66 7.96 -9.72
N VAL A 19 -8.83 7.02 -8.79
CA VAL A 19 -7.71 6.44 -8.04
C VAL A 19 -6.81 5.66 -8.97
N TYR A 20 -7.35 4.80 -9.83
CA TYR A 20 -6.58 4.04 -10.83
C TYR A 20 -5.75 4.97 -11.73
N ALA A 21 -6.38 6.00 -12.30
CA ALA A 21 -5.71 6.93 -13.19
C ALA A 21 -4.60 7.73 -12.48
N ARG A 22 -4.81 8.08 -11.22
CA ARG A 22 -3.80 8.76 -10.38
C ARG A 22 -2.63 7.84 -10.07
N LEU A 23 -2.91 6.63 -9.59
CA LEU A 23 -1.88 5.64 -9.25
C LEU A 23 -1.04 5.27 -10.47
N LYS A 24 -1.69 5.03 -11.62
CA LYS A 24 -1.00 4.75 -12.88
C LYS A 24 0.01 5.84 -13.25
N ARG A 25 -0.36 7.12 -13.13
CA ARG A 25 0.58 8.24 -13.37
C ARG A 25 1.71 8.28 -12.33
N MET A 26 1.41 7.96 -11.07
CA MET A 26 2.43 7.92 -10.01
C MET A 26 3.45 6.80 -10.21
N MET A 27 3.06 5.69 -10.82
CA MET A 27 3.93 4.53 -11.10
C MET A 27 4.82 4.73 -12.34
N ALA A 28 4.74 5.87 -13.02
CA ALA A 28 5.67 6.24 -14.08
C ALA A 28 7.09 6.48 -13.52
N ARG A 29 8.03 6.88 -14.38
CA ARG A 29 9.41 7.21 -13.97
C ARG A 29 9.42 8.22 -12.82
N GLN A 30 10.05 7.87 -11.70
CA GLN A 30 10.11 8.70 -10.50
C GLN A 30 11.54 9.07 -10.15
N GLN A 31 11.75 10.29 -9.66
CA GLN A 31 13.01 10.67 -9.05
C GLN A 31 13.12 10.06 -7.65
N SER A 32 14.26 9.44 -7.36
CA SER A 32 14.57 8.83 -6.07
C SER A 32 15.06 9.88 -5.09
N VAL A 33 14.20 10.28 -4.15
CA VAL A 33 14.53 11.23 -3.09
C VAL A 33 14.63 10.50 -1.76
N MET A 34 15.78 10.60 -1.08
CA MET A 34 16.08 9.81 0.12
C MET A 34 15.07 10.02 1.25
N SER A 35 14.66 11.28 1.50
CA SER A 35 13.68 11.60 2.55
C SER A 35 12.34 10.92 2.30
N ARG A 36 11.89 10.83 1.04
CA ARG A 36 10.63 10.19 0.66
C ARG A 36 10.63 8.69 0.98
N HIS A 37 11.77 8.03 0.81
CA HIS A 37 11.88 6.59 1.10
C HIS A 37 11.91 6.32 2.61
N TRP A 38 12.53 7.21 3.40
CA TRP A 38 12.45 7.15 4.87
C TRP A 38 11.03 7.40 5.38
N THR A 39 10.35 8.43 4.88
CA THR A 39 8.95 8.70 5.25
C THR A 39 8.05 7.55 4.83
N GLY A 40 8.26 6.98 3.64
CA GLY A 40 7.52 5.81 3.16
C GLY A 40 7.71 4.61 4.09
N LEU A 41 8.95 4.27 4.43
CA LEU A 41 9.26 3.18 5.33
C LEU A 41 8.60 3.37 6.71
N ALA A 42 8.69 4.58 7.27
CA ALA A 42 8.07 4.89 8.56
C ALA A 42 6.54 4.74 8.52
N VAL A 43 5.89 5.28 7.49
CA VAL A 43 4.43 5.19 7.31
C VAL A 43 3.99 3.73 7.15
N PHE A 44 4.64 2.96 6.27
CA PHE A 44 4.26 1.57 6.04
C PHE A 44 4.57 0.66 7.23
N ALA A 45 5.63 0.95 7.99
CA ALA A 45 5.87 0.27 9.27
C ALA A 45 4.77 0.59 10.27
N ALA A 46 4.38 1.86 10.41
CA ALA A 46 3.28 2.27 11.30
C ALA A 46 1.94 1.61 10.91
N MET A 47 1.65 1.46 9.61
CA MET A 47 0.46 0.77 9.12
C MET A 47 0.37 -0.70 9.55
N VAL A 48 1.48 -1.33 9.94
CA VAL A 48 1.49 -2.70 10.50
C VAL A 48 1.56 -2.65 12.02
N LEU A 49 2.43 -1.83 12.59
CA LEU A 49 2.71 -1.82 14.03
C LEU A 49 1.55 -1.27 14.87
N VAL A 50 0.85 -0.24 14.39
CA VAL A 50 -0.29 0.36 15.10
C VAL A 50 -1.45 -0.63 15.24
N PRO A 51 -2.00 -1.22 14.16
CA PRO A 51 -3.02 -2.25 14.32
C PRO A 51 -2.47 -3.53 14.97
N GLY A 52 -1.19 -3.85 14.75
CA GLY A 52 -0.55 -4.99 15.40
C GLY A 52 -0.52 -4.90 16.92
N SER A 53 -0.35 -3.70 17.49
CA SER A 53 -0.36 -3.49 18.94
C SER A 53 -1.76 -3.68 19.54
N GLU A 54 -2.82 -3.30 18.81
CA GLU A 54 -4.21 -3.56 19.22
C GLU A 54 -4.57 -5.06 19.19
N LEU A 55 -3.94 -5.82 18.30
CA LEU A 55 -4.23 -7.23 18.06
C LEU A 55 -3.43 -8.22 18.92
N LEU A 56 -2.62 -7.74 19.87
CA LEU A 56 -1.79 -8.62 20.72
C LEU A 56 -2.60 -9.64 21.53
N SER A 57 -3.82 -9.30 21.91
CA SER A 57 -4.75 -10.20 22.62
C SER A 57 -5.58 -11.10 21.67
N GLN A 58 -5.42 -10.94 20.35
CA GLN A 58 -6.17 -11.64 19.31
C GLN A 58 -5.22 -12.36 18.35
N PRO A 59 -4.65 -13.52 18.76
CA PRO A 59 -3.58 -14.18 18.04
C PRO A 59 -3.96 -14.57 16.60
N ALA A 60 -5.22 -14.94 16.36
CA ALA A 60 -5.71 -15.26 15.02
C ALA A 60 -5.66 -14.03 14.09
N SER A 61 -6.18 -12.88 14.54
CA SER A 61 -6.16 -11.62 13.79
C SER A 61 -4.74 -11.11 13.54
N LEU A 62 -3.88 -11.19 14.56
CA LEU A 62 -2.47 -10.85 14.42
C LEU A 62 -1.77 -11.76 13.39
N GLY A 63 -2.12 -13.05 13.37
CA GLY A 63 -1.66 -14.02 12.37
C GLY A 63 -2.04 -13.61 10.93
N TRP A 64 -3.28 -13.16 10.70
CA TRP A 64 -3.71 -12.68 9.38
C TRP A 64 -2.96 -11.44 8.91
N LEU A 65 -2.73 -10.48 9.81
CA LEU A 65 -1.90 -9.31 9.52
C LEU A 65 -0.48 -9.73 9.17
N ALA A 66 0.13 -10.60 9.97
CA ALA A 66 1.50 -11.09 9.76
C ALA A 66 1.65 -11.84 8.42
N VAL A 67 0.70 -12.72 8.07
CA VAL A 67 0.66 -13.43 6.79
C VAL A 67 0.56 -12.44 5.63
N GLY A 68 -0.34 -11.46 5.73
CA GLY A 68 -0.47 -10.40 4.73
C GLY A 68 0.84 -9.63 4.55
N THR A 69 1.45 -9.18 5.66
CA THR A 69 2.73 -8.45 5.64
C THR A 69 3.86 -9.27 5.04
N ALA A 70 3.97 -10.56 5.40
CA ALA A 70 4.98 -11.46 4.84
C ALA A 70 4.79 -11.65 3.34
N ALA A 71 3.56 -11.92 2.89
CA ALA A 71 3.23 -12.08 1.48
C ALA A 71 3.50 -10.80 0.66
N GLY A 72 3.07 -9.64 1.18
CA GLY A 72 3.35 -8.33 0.58
C GLY A 72 4.83 -8.04 0.49
N THR A 73 5.59 -8.29 1.55
CA THR A 73 7.04 -8.09 1.59
C THR A 73 7.75 -8.97 0.56
N ALA A 74 7.41 -10.26 0.49
CA ALA A 74 7.97 -11.18 -0.50
C ALA A 74 7.67 -10.71 -1.94
N TYR A 75 6.44 -10.27 -2.19
CA TYR A 75 6.02 -9.74 -3.48
C TYR A 75 6.74 -8.42 -3.82
N GLY A 76 6.97 -7.56 -2.82
CA GLY A 76 7.72 -6.30 -2.96
C GLY A 76 9.19 -6.55 -3.30
N ILE A 77 9.84 -7.50 -2.62
CA ILE A 77 11.21 -7.94 -2.94
C ILE A 77 11.29 -8.46 -4.36
N TRP A 78 10.30 -9.25 -4.80
CA TRP A 78 10.24 -9.72 -6.17
C TRP A 78 10.02 -8.57 -7.18
N GLY A 79 9.17 -7.60 -6.87
CA GLY A 79 8.95 -6.41 -7.69
C GLY A 79 10.20 -5.53 -7.82
N LEU A 80 10.99 -5.39 -6.76
CA LEU A 80 12.26 -4.67 -6.77
C LEU A 80 13.26 -5.25 -7.78
N ARG A 81 13.27 -6.56 -7.99
CA ARG A 81 14.11 -7.22 -9.02
C ARG A 81 13.71 -6.86 -10.44
N LYS A 82 12.45 -6.45 -10.65
CA LYS A 82 11.91 -6.02 -11.94
C LYS A 82 11.91 -4.50 -12.11
N THR A 83 12.40 -3.77 -11.12
CA THR A 83 12.46 -2.30 -11.15
C THR A 83 13.66 -1.86 -11.97
N ARG A 84 13.45 -0.90 -12.87
CA ARG A 84 14.53 -0.31 -13.65
C ARG A 84 15.14 0.84 -12.86
N TYR A 85 16.43 0.75 -12.61
CA TYR A 85 17.22 1.77 -11.93
C TYR A 85 18.02 2.55 -12.97
N GLU A 86 17.98 3.87 -12.88
CA GLU A 86 18.68 4.77 -13.78
C GLU A 86 19.52 5.74 -12.94
N VAL A 87 20.81 5.81 -13.27
CA VAL A 87 21.72 6.82 -12.72
C VAL A 87 22.05 7.77 -13.87
N THR A 88 21.59 9.00 -13.75
CA THR A 88 21.85 10.06 -14.74
C THR A 88 22.63 11.21 -14.09
N PRO A 89 23.26 12.11 -14.87
CA PRO A 89 23.90 13.30 -14.32
C PRO A 89 22.94 14.19 -13.53
N GLU A 90 21.66 14.17 -13.88
CA GLU A 90 20.57 14.91 -13.21
C GLU A 90 20.14 14.28 -11.88
N GLY A 91 20.48 13.02 -11.65
CA GLY A 91 20.23 12.32 -10.40
C GLY A 91 19.82 10.85 -10.57
N TYR A 92 19.14 10.35 -9.54
CA TYR A 92 18.78 8.94 -9.43
C TYR A 92 17.30 8.77 -9.74
N PHE A 93 16.99 7.94 -10.74
CA PHE A 93 15.63 7.66 -11.15
C PHE A 93 15.33 6.18 -11.02
N PHE A 94 14.06 5.85 -10.78
CA PHE A 94 13.59 4.48 -10.80
C PHE A 94 12.23 4.40 -11.46
N THR A 95 11.99 3.30 -12.18
CA THR A 95 10.70 2.98 -12.77
C THR A 95 10.25 1.62 -12.22
N PRO A 96 9.28 1.61 -11.29
CA PRO A 96 8.77 0.35 -10.75
C PRO A 96 7.95 -0.40 -11.81
N ASN A 97 7.73 -1.70 -11.60
CA ASN A 97 6.81 -2.43 -12.46
C ASN A 97 5.36 -2.01 -12.14
N GLU A 98 4.78 -1.20 -13.02
CA GLU A 98 3.43 -0.63 -12.86
C GLU A 98 2.40 -1.71 -12.47
N ARG A 99 2.39 -2.86 -13.17
CA ARG A 99 1.36 -3.89 -12.96
C ARG A 99 1.38 -4.47 -11.55
N LEU A 100 2.58 -4.65 -10.99
CA LEU A 100 2.73 -5.24 -9.65
C LEU A 100 2.26 -4.27 -8.57
N GLY A 101 2.71 -3.01 -8.66
CA GLY A 101 2.30 -1.97 -7.72
C GLY A 101 0.81 -1.65 -7.82
N MET A 102 0.27 -1.62 -9.05
CA MET A 102 -1.15 -1.39 -9.30
C MET A 102 -2.02 -2.52 -8.76
N LEU A 103 -1.63 -3.79 -8.91
CA LEU A 103 -2.38 -4.91 -8.35
C LEU A 103 -2.56 -4.75 -6.83
N VAL A 104 -1.45 -4.52 -6.11
CA VAL A 104 -1.46 -4.39 -4.64
C VAL A 104 -2.23 -3.15 -4.20
N ALA A 105 -1.97 -2.01 -4.86
CA ALA A 105 -2.66 -0.76 -4.52
C ALA A 105 -4.17 -0.86 -4.78
N MET A 106 -4.58 -1.37 -5.94
CA MET A 106 -6.00 -1.47 -6.28
C MET A 106 -6.74 -2.49 -5.41
N LEU A 107 -6.10 -3.59 -5.01
CA LEU A 107 -6.65 -4.54 -4.05
C LEU A 107 -6.95 -3.86 -2.71
N PHE A 108 -6.02 -3.06 -2.20
CA PHE A 108 -6.22 -2.32 -0.95
C PHE A 108 -7.28 -1.23 -1.10
N VAL A 109 -7.24 -0.42 -2.16
CA VAL A 109 -8.24 0.64 -2.39
C VAL A 109 -9.64 0.03 -2.54
N GLY A 110 -9.78 -1.07 -3.27
CA GLY A 110 -11.05 -1.79 -3.38
C GLY A 110 -11.58 -2.21 -2.01
N ARG A 111 -10.69 -2.71 -1.13
CA ARG A 111 -11.04 -3.04 0.25
C ARG A 111 -11.46 -1.82 1.06
N ILE A 112 -10.75 -0.70 0.96
CA ILE A 112 -11.11 0.55 1.66
C ILE A 112 -12.46 1.08 1.20
N ILE A 113 -12.74 1.05 -0.10
CA ILE A 113 -14.06 1.45 -0.61
C ILE A 113 -15.14 0.53 -0.04
N TYR A 114 -14.93 -0.79 -0.05
CA TYR A 114 -15.90 -1.73 0.50
C TYR A 114 -16.22 -1.45 1.98
N VAL A 115 -15.19 -1.27 2.82
CA VAL A 115 -15.39 -0.93 4.25
C VAL A 115 -16.09 0.43 4.39
N GLY A 116 -15.75 1.42 3.56
CA GLY A 116 -16.44 2.71 3.52
C GLY A 116 -17.91 2.59 3.14
N LEU A 117 -18.26 1.69 2.21
CA LEU A 117 -19.64 1.40 1.85
C LEU A 117 -20.41 0.74 2.99
N GLU A 118 -19.79 -0.22 3.71
CA GLU A 118 -20.41 -0.83 4.89
C GLU A 118 -20.72 0.22 5.97
N ILE A 119 -19.78 1.11 6.24
CA ILE A 119 -19.97 2.21 7.20
C ILE A 119 -21.10 3.14 6.75
N PHE A 120 -21.11 3.53 5.47
CA PHE A 120 -22.13 4.41 4.91
C PHE A 120 -23.53 3.80 4.92
N VAL A 121 -23.66 2.52 4.54
CA VAL A 121 -24.95 1.82 4.52
C VAL A 121 -25.50 1.59 5.93
N ASN A 122 -24.62 1.32 6.91
CA ASN A 122 -25.01 1.16 8.31
C ASN A 122 -25.15 2.49 9.06
N GLN A 123 -24.94 3.63 8.40
CA GLN A 123 -25.04 4.94 9.03
C GLN A 123 -26.49 5.22 9.48
N GLY A 124 -26.68 5.48 10.77
CA GLY A 124 -28.01 5.69 11.37
C GLY A 124 -28.76 4.40 11.72
N SER A 125 -28.14 3.23 11.56
CA SER A 125 -28.62 1.97 12.12
C SER A 125 -28.16 1.79 13.58
N ALA A 126 -28.83 0.92 14.34
CA ALA A 126 -28.38 0.52 15.68
C ALA A 126 -27.18 -0.45 15.66
N ASN A 127 -26.67 -0.81 14.47
CA ASN A 127 -25.57 -1.75 14.33
C ASN A 127 -24.24 -1.12 14.78
N THR A 128 -23.40 -1.91 15.41
CA THR A 128 -22.03 -1.50 15.74
C THR A 128 -21.25 -1.23 14.45
N LEU A 129 -20.59 -0.07 14.38
CA LEU A 129 -19.74 0.28 13.24
C LEU A 129 -18.56 -0.71 13.15
N PRO A 130 -18.30 -1.30 11.97
CA PRO A 130 -17.20 -2.25 11.81
C PRO A 130 -15.85 -1.56 12.01
N ARG A 131 -14.94 -2.18 12.80
CA ARG A 131 -13.55 -1.72 12.90
C ARG A 131 -12.72 -2.37 11.79
N PHE A 132 -11.66 -1.69 11.37
CA PHE A 132 -10.72 -2.21 10.38
C PHE A 132 -10.05 -3.53 10.80
N THR A 133 -9.92 -3.77 12.10
CA THR A 133 -9.31 -4.95 12.72
C THR A 133 -10.23 -6.15 12.81
N ASP A 134 -11.53 -5.98 12.60
CA ASP A 134 -12.52 -7.05 12.82
C ASP A 134 -12.57 -8.05 11.66
N SER A 135 -12.04 -7.66 10.50
CA SER A 135 -12.06 -8.49 9.30
C SER A 135 -10.67 -9.06 8.97
N PRO A 136 -10.51 -10.40 8.97
CA PRO A 136 -9.29 -11.06 8.50
C PRO A 136 -8.86 -10.62 7.11
N LEU A 137 -9.81 -10.45 6.19
CA LEU A 137 -9.53 -10.00 4.83
C LEU A 137 -8.97 -8.57 4.80
N THR A 138 -9.51 -7.67 5.64
CA THR A 138 -8.96 -6.31 5.75
C THR A 138 -7.53 -6.32 6.28
N LEU A 139 -7.23 -7.16 7.29
CA LEU A 139 -5.89 -7.30 7.84
C LEU A 139 -4.90 -7.87 6.82
N VAL A 140 -5.31 -8.86 6.03
CA VAL A 140 -4.49 -9.39 4.93
C VAL A 140 -4.24 -8.31 3.88
N CYS A 141 -5.27 -7.61 3.41
CA CYS A 141 -5.12 -6.53 2.42
C CYS A 141 -4.20 -5.41 2.93
N LEU A 142 -4.35 -5.01 4.19
CA LEU A 142 -3.51 -4.01 4.84
C LEU A 142 -2.05 -4.49 4.94
N GLY A 143 -1.85 -5.71 5.42
CA GLY A 143 -0.53 -6.32 5.52
C GLY A 143 0.16 -6.42 4.16
N VAL A 144 -0.53 -6.90 3.13
CA VAL A 144 0.02 -7.02 1.77
C VAL A 144 0.43 -5.65 1.23
N PHE A 145 -0.43 -4.63 1.41
CA PHE A 145 -0.16 -3.27 0.97
C PHE A 145 1.06 -2.68 1.69
N ALA A 146 1.05 -2.70 3.02
CA ALA A 146 2.13 -2.14 3.83
C ALA A 146 3.45 -2.90 3.63
N GLY A 147 3.42 -4.23 3.56
CA GLY A 147 4.58 -5.07 3.30
C GLY A 147 5.20 -4.80 1.93
N TYR A 148 4.37 -4.73 0.88
CA TYR A 148 4.85 -4.46 -0.49
C TYR A 148 5.53 -3.10 -0.61
N PHE A 149 4.83 -2.03 -0.21
CA PHE A 149 5.36 -0.68 -0.35
C PHE A 149 6.46 -0.37 0.66
N GLY A 150 6.39 -0.94 1.87
CA GLY A 150 7.47 -0.90 2.86
C GLY A 150 8.75 -1.56 2.36
N ALA A 151 8.64 -2.75 1.75
CA ALA A 151 9.77 -3.41 1.10
C ALA A 151 10.36 -2.56 -0.03
N TYR A 152 9.51 -1.93 -0.85
CA TYR A 152 9.96 -0.99 -1.89
C TYR A 152 10.72 0.20 -1.30
N SER A 153 10.19 0.86 -0.27
CA SER A 153 10.87 1.97 0.43
C SER A 153 12.23 1.55 1.00
N ALA A 154 12.30 0.40 1.67
CA ALA A 154 13.56 -0.14 2.20
C ALA A 154 14.56 -0.49 1.09
N GLY A 155 14.08 -1.10 0.00
CA GLY A 155 14.89 -1.43 -1.18
C GLY A 155 15.50 -0.19 -1.84
N MET A 156 14.72 0.90 -1.95
CA MET A 156 15.21 2.16 -2.52
C MET A 156 16.26 2.81 -1.64
N LEU A 157 16.09 2.79 -0.31
CA LEU A 157 17.12 3.24 0.64
C LEU A 157 18.40 2.44 0.46
N ARG A 158 18.31 1.10 0.43
CA ARG A 158 19.47 0.23 0.25
C ARG A 158 20.21 0.52 -1.05
N TRP A 159 19.48 0.68 -2.16
CA TRP A 159 20.07 1.03 -3.45
C TRP A 159 20.78 2.39 -3.39
N ARG A 160 20.14 3.40 -2.81
CA ARG A 160 20.72 4.74 -2.65
C ARG A 160 22.00 4.73 -1.80
N TYR A 161 22.03 3.97 -0.71
CA TYR A 161 23.24 3.82 0.10
C TYR A 161 24.35 3.09 -0.64
N ALA A 162 24.04 2.06 -1.43
CA ALA A 162 25.01 1.36 -2.25
C ALA A 162 25.67 2.29 -3.28
N MET A 163 24.87 3.14 -3.95
CA MET A 163 25.39 4.12 -4.91
C MET A 163 26.25 5.19 -4.23
N LYS A 164 25.85 5.68 -3.06
CA LYS A 164 26.67 6.63 -2.27
C LYS A 164 28.01 6.02 -1.87
N LYS A 165 28.04 4.73 -1.53
CA LYS A 165 29.27 4.03 -1.17
C LYS A 165 30.19 3.86 -2.38
N ALA A 166 29.66 3.49 -3.54
CA ALA A 166 30.43 3.34 -4.77
C ALA A 166 31.08 4.67 -5.20
N ALA A 167 30.33 5.76 -5.15
CA ALA A 167 30.87 7.10 -5.46
C ALA A 167 31.91 7.61 -4.45
N ALA A 168 32.03 6.99 -3.27
CA ALA A 168 33.03 7.36 -2.26
C ALA A 168 34.29 6.48 -2.32
N SER A 169 34.27 5.41 -3.12
CA SER A 169 35.42 4.52 -3.35
C SER A 169 36.16 4.80 -4.65
N ASP A 170 35.61 5.67 -5.50
CA ASP A 170 36.24 6.23 -6.71
C ASP A 170 36.92 7.56 -6.37
#